data_AF-A0A7C5ZNN4-F1
#
_entry.id   AF-A0A7C5ZNN4-F1
#
_cell.length_a   1.000
_cell.length_b   1.000
_cell.length_c   1.000
_cell.angle_alpha   90.00
_cell.angle_beta   90.00
_cell.angle_gamma   90.00
#
_symmetry.space_group_name_H-M   'P 1'
#
loop_
_entity.id
_entity.type
_entity.pdbx_description
1 polymer ?
#
loop_
_entity_poly.entity_id
_entity_poly.type
_entity_poly.pdbx_seq_one_letter_code
_entity_poly.pdbx_strand_id
1 'polypeptide(L)'
;MLKYLETVFVSFVKEVYGNISKNWGMFFAAITVISFSFFVLQLILLVYYNMENFKNKILSQITIHVYLKSDIQPKQIADFMYNLDKNEDILSATLISKEEMKKRIKDELNITYSDLPISSVVYVKVKKPEFVKTVSEEIKKEKIVKDVVYWQEYAEKIRSVFDLIKKILFVVIVILALGVILIINNTVKMSILSRKNEIKIMNLVGASGWFIKAPLFAEIFIVLILAAFISHYFIRIGYGYFMDKFNSFIFFSLLPIDYLIFVRNMLIFASVIISFLFVYSTIERYLKRLTEDE
;
A
#
# COMPACT_ATOMS: atom_id res chain seq x y z
N MET A 1 37.07 9.74 27.77
CA MET A 1 36.21 9.74 26.58
C MET A 1 34.77 9.32 26.91
N LEU A 2 34.55 8.14 27.51
CA LEU A 2 33.20 7.65 27.92
C LEU A 2 32.42 8.61 28.84
N LYS A 3 33.02 9.09 29.95
CA LYS A 3 32.36 10.05 30.88
C LYS A 3 31.98 11.39 30.24
N TYR A 4 32.75 11.83 29.24
CA TYR A 4 32.46 13.07 28.51
C TYR A 4 31.25 12.90 27.59
N LEU A 5 31.21 11.79 26.83
CA LEU A 5 30.06 11.42 26.00
C LEU A 5 28.79 11.27 26.84
N GLU A 6 28.89 10.64 28.01
CA GLU A 6 27.77 10.49 28.95
C GLU A 6 27.24 11.85 29.43
N THR A 7 28.14 12.78 29.81
CA THR A 7 27.75 14.11 30.28
C THR A 7 27.07 14.93 29.18
N VAL A 8 27.62 14.90 27.96
CA VAL A 8 27.04 15.55 26.79
C VAL A 8 25.66 14.97 26.46
N PHE A 9 25.53 13.64 26.50
CA PHE A 9 24.27 12.96 26.27
C PHE A 9 23.21 13.31 27.33
N VAL A 10 23.56 13.29 28.62
CA VAL A 10 22.65 13.65 29.71
C VAL A 10 22.20 15.10 29.59
N SER A 11 23.13 16.02 29.26
CA SER A 11 22.79 17.43 29.01
C SER A 11 21.84 17.58 27.83
N PHE A 12 22.09 16.87 26.73
CA PHE A 12 21.23 16.87 25.54
C PHE A 12 19.82 16.37 25.86
N VAL A 13 19.70 15.22 26.54
CA VAL A 13 18.40 14.65 26.93
C VAL A 13 17.66 15.60 27.87
N LYS A 14 18.36 16.18 28.84
CA LYS A 14 17.77 17.16 29.79
C LYS A 14 17.30 18.41 29.07
N GLU A 15 18.01 18.86 28.05
CA GLU A 15 17.61 19.98 27.22
C GLU A 15 16.32 19.65 26.44
N VAL A 16 16.32 18.55 25.67
CA VAL A 16 15.14 18.12 24.89
C VAL A 16 13.90 17.95 25.79
N TYR A 17 14.05 17.29 26.94
CA TYR A 17 12.97 17.13 27.90
C TYR A 17 12.51 18.46 28.50
N GLY A 18 13.46 19.32 28.89
CA GLY A 18 13.19 20.66 29.40
C GLY A 18 12.40 21.51 28.39
N ASN A 19 12.69 21.36 27.10
CA ASN A 19 11.99 22.09 26.04
C ASN A 19 10.58 21.57 25.83
N ILE A 20 10.42 20.25 25.74
CA ILE A 20 9.11 19.62 25.56
C ILE A 20 8.20 19.96 26.74
N SER A 21 8.71 19.87 27.97
CA SER A 21 7.93 20.17 29.19
C SER A 21 7.53 21.64 29.30
N LYS A 22 8.42 22.59 28.98
CA LYS A 22 8.10 24.03 28.98
C LYS A 22 7.07 24.40 27.91
N ASN A 23 7.11 23.74 26.75
CA ASN A 23 6.25 24.01 25.60
C ASN A 23 5.19 22.92 25.36
N TRP A 24 4.76 22.21 26.41
CA TRP A 24 4.01 20.96 26.29
C TRP A 24 2.73 21.08 25.46
N GLY A 25 2.02 22.21 25.52
CA GLY A 25 0.78 22.43 24.76
C GLY A 25 1.00 22.42 23.24
N MET A 26 2.12 22.97 22.76
CA MET A 26 2.48 22.96 21.33
C MET A 26 2.85 21.54 20.88
N PHE A 27 3.66 20.84 21.67
CA PHE A 27 4.04 19.46 21.40
C PHE A 27 2.83 18.54 21.39
N PHE A 28 1.93 18.69 22.36
CA PHE A 28 0.69 17.93 22.45
C PHE A 28 -0.20 18.16 21.22
N ALA A 29 -0.43 19.41 20.84
CA ALA A 29 -1.20 19.74 19.64
C ALA A 29 -0.58 19.14 18.37
N ALA A 30 0.75 19.23 18.21
CA ALA A 30 1.45 18.62 17.07
C ALA A 30 1.30 17.09 17.07
N ILE A 31 1.47 16.42 18.22
CA ILE A 31 1.30 14.97 18.34
C ILE A 31 -0.11 14.57 17.95
N THR A 32 -1.15 15.26 18.43
CA THR A 32 -2.55 14.92 18.13
C THR A 32 -2.85 15.03 16.63
N VAL A 33 -2.50 16.15 15.99
CA VAL A 33 -2.82 16.38 14.57
C VAL A 33 -2.02 15.43 13.66
N ILE A 34 -0.75 15.19 13.98
CA ILE A 34 0.08 14.26 13.21
C ILE A 34 -0.39 12.81 13.44
N SER A 35 -0.78 12.44 14.66
CA SER A 35 -1.35 11.11 14.96
C SER A 35 -2.59 10.86 14.12
N PHE A 36 -3.48 11.86 14.03
CA PHE A 36 -4.68 11.75 13.19
C PHE A 36 -4.32 11.62 11.70
N SER A 37 -3.35 12.41 11.22
CA SER A 37 -2.89 12.33 9.82
C SER A 37 -2.30 10.97 9.49
N PHE A 38 -1.45 10.42 10.38
CA PHE A 38 -0.90 9.08 10.25
C PHE A 38 -1.96 7.99 10.36
N PHE A 39 -2.99 8.19 11.20
CA PHE A 39 -4.11 7.25 11.32
C PHE A 39 -4.89 7.15 10.02
N VAL A 40 -5.24 8.30 9.42
CA VAL A 40 -5.91 8.34 8.11
C VAL A 40 -5.02 7.71 7.03
N LEU A 41 -3.71 7.99 7.04
CA LEU A 41 -2.77 7.38 6.09
C LEU A 41 -2.71 5.85 6.24
N GLN A 42 -2.63 5.34 7.48
CA GLN A 42 -2.66 3.89 7.75
C GLN A 42 -3.98 3.26 7.29
N LEU A 43 -5.11 3.93 7.52
CA LEU A 43 -6.42 3.48 7.06
C LEU A 43 -6.47 3.39 5.53
N ILE A 44 -5.98 4.42 4.82
CA ILE A 44 -5.91 4.43 3.35
C ILE A 44 -5.03 3.29 2.84
N LEU A 45 -3.85 3.09 3.42
CA LEU A 45 -2.96 2.00 3.02
C LEU A 45 -3.62 0.64 3.28
N LEU A 46 -4.28 0.46 4.42
CA LEU A 46 -5.01 -0.76 4.74
C LEU A 46 -6.11 -1.06 3.71
N VAL A 47 -6.89 -0.04 3.33
CA VAL A 47 -7.91 -0.15 2.28
C VAL A 47 -7.24 -0.51 0.94
N TYR A 48 -6.17 0.19 0.57
CA TYR A 48 -5.44 -0.06 -0.67
C TYR A 48 -4.97 -1.51 -0.79
N TYR A 49 -4.30 -2.05 0.24
CA TYR A 49 -3.77 -3.42 0.18
C TYR A 49 -4.86 -4.49 0.21
N ASN A 50 -5.92 -4.29 0.99
CA ASN A 50 -7.07 -5.22 0.97
C ASN A 50 -7.82 -5.16 -0.36
N MET A 51 -7.96 -3.98 -0.95
CA MET A 51 -8.54 -3.78 -2.27
C MET A 51 -7.72 -4.50 -3.35
N GLU A 52 -6.39 -4.43 -3.28
CA GLU A 52 -5.49 -5.15 -4.20
C GLU A 52 -5.63 -6.67 -4.06
N ASN A 53 -5.69 -7.18 -2.82
CA ASN A 53 -5.96 -8.59 -2.55
C ASN A 53 -7.33 -9.03 -3.11
N PHE A 54 -8.36 -8.20 -2.93
CA PHE A 54 -9.70 -8.46 -3.43
C PHE A 54 -9.75 -8.46 -4.96
N LYS A 55 -9.12 -7.48 -5.62
CA LYS A 55 -8.95 -7.44 -7.07
C LYS A 55 -8.29 -8.72 -7.58
N ASN A 56 -7.19 -9.13 -6.97
CA ASN A 56 -6.45 -10.32 -7.40
C ASN A 56 -7.27 -11.60 -7.24
N LYS A 57 -8.06 -11.72 -6.18
CA LYS A 57 -8.98 -12.84 -5.97
C LYS A 57 -10.13 -12.86 -6.98
N ILE A 58 -10.73 -11.72 -7.31
CA ILE A 58 -11.79 -11.68 -8.33
C ILE A 58 -11.22 -12.05 -9.70
N LEU A 59 -10.11 -11.42 -10.09
CA LEU A 59 -9.56 -11.62 -11.42
C LEU A 59 -8.95 -13.01 -11.61
N SER A 60 -8.50 -13.69 -10.55
CA SER A 60 -8.01 -15.07 -10.65
C SER A 60 -9.11 -16.12 -10.81
N GLN A 61 -10.37 -15.79 -10.51
CA GLN A 61 -11.52 -16.65 -10.80
C GLN A 61 -11.95 -16.59 -12.27
N ILE A 62 -11.48 -15.60 -13.02
CA ILE A 62 -11.77 -15.49 -14.45
C ILE A 62 -11.09 -16.64 -15.17
N THR A 63 -11.90 -17.44 -15.88
CA THR A 63 -11.45 -18.59 -16.65
C THR A 63 -11.54 -18.26 -18.14
N ILE A 64 -10.53 -18.62 -18.91
CA ILE A 64 -10.52 -18.47 -20.36
C ILE A 64 -11.23 -19.70 -20.96
N HIS A 65 -12.29 -19.49 -21.74
CA HIS A 65 -13.02 -20.56 -22.41
C HIS A 65 -12.55 -20.68 -23.85
N VAL A 66 -11.84 -21.76 -24.14
CA VAL A 66 -11.28 -22.02 -25.47
C VAL A 66 -12.20 -23.02 -26.18
N TYR A 67 -12.98 -22.54 -27.15
CA TYR A 67 -13.84 -23.38 -27.96
C TYR A 67 -13.01 -24.04 -29.06
N LEU A 68 -13.06 -25.36 -29.13
CA LEU A 68 -12.37 -26.14 -30.15
C LEU A 68 -13.24 -26.28 -31.41
N LYS A 69 -12.61 -26.45 -32.58
CA LYS A 69 -13.30 -26.81 -33.83
C LYS A 69 -13.97 -28.20 -33.72
N SER A 70 -14.98 -28.47 -34.53
CA SER A 70 -15.79 -29.70 -34.39
C SER A 70 -15.14 -30.97 -34.98
N ASP A 71 -14.14 -30.82 -35.85
CA ASP A 71 -13.47 -31.90 -36.56
C ASP A 71 -11.97 -31.93 -36.22
N ILE A 72 -11.66 -32.47 -35.03
CA ILE A 72 -10.29 -32.51 -34.50
C ILE A 72 -9.97 -33.93 -34.06
N GLN A 73 -8.79 -34.42 -34.43
CA GLN A 73 -8.32 -35.73 -34.00
C GLN A 73 -7.94 -35.74 -32.51
N PRO A 74 -8.21 -36.83 -31.76
CA PRO A 74 -7.85 -36.94 -30.34
C PRO A 74 -6.37 -36.64 -30.04
N LYS A 75 -5.47 -37.01 -30.96
CA LYS A 75 -4.03 -36.73 -30.86
C LYS A 75 -3.73 -35.23 -30.83
N GLN A 76 -4.39 -34.44 -31.68
CA GLN A 76 -4.19 -32.99 -31.73
C GLN A 76 -4.68 -32.31 -30.44
N ILE A 77 -5.75 -32.84 -29.82
CA ILE A 77 -6.24 -32.35 -28.52
C ILE A 77 -5.22 -32.68 -27.42
N ALA A 78 -4.64 -33.88 -27.43
CA ALA A 78 -3.62 -34.27 -26.46
C ALA A 78 -2.36 -33.40 -26.57
N ASP A 79 -1.87 -33.17 -27.81
CA ASP A 79 -0.71 -32.32 -28.07
C ASP A 79 -0.99 -30.86 -27.63
N PHE A 80 -2.20 -30.35 -27.89
CA PHE A 80 -2.62 -29.02 -27.45
C PHE A 80 -2.67 -28.90 -25.92
N MET A 81 -3.28 -29.86 -25.23
CA MET A 81 -3.32 -29.89 -23.75
C MET A 81 -1.91 -29.95 -23.16
N TYR A 82 -1.01 -30.76 -23.73
CA TYR A 82 0.38 -30.85 -23.29
C TYR A 82 1.12 -29.52 -23.43
N ASN A 83 0.88 -28.77 -24.51
CA ASN A 83 1.48 -27.45 -24.70
C ASN A 83 0.95 -26.41 -23.70
N LEU A 84 -0.36 -26.47 -23.37
CA LEU A 84 -0.94 -25.61 -22.35
C LEU A 84 -0.37 -25.90 -20.96
N ASP A 85 -0.20 -27.18 -20.61
CA ASP A 85 0.37 -27.58 -19.31
C ASP A 85 1.84 -27.20 -19.16
N LYS A 86 2.58 -27.05 -20.27
CA LYS A 86 3.96 -26.57 -20.27
C LYS A 86 4.09 -25.05 -20.12
N ASN A 87 3.02 -24.29 -20.34
CA ASN A 87 3.08 -22.84 -20.27
C ASN A 87 3.19 -22.38 -18.81
N GLU A 88 4.26 -21.65 -18.48
CA GLU A 88 4.51 -21.19 -17.12
C GLU A 88 3.46 -20.20 -16.60
N ASP A 89 2.71 -19.53 -17.47
CA ASP A 89 1.67 -18.57 -17.09
C ASP A 89 0.31 -19.24 -16.83
N ILE A 90 0.15 -20.51 -17.23
CA ILE A 90 -1.06 -21.30 -17.05
C ILE A 90 -0.99 -22.05 -15.71
N LEU A 91 -2.06 -21.95 -14.92
CA LEU A 91 -2.22 -22.67 -13.67
C LEU A 91 -2.82 -24.06 -13.90
N SER A 92 -3.82 -24.15 -14.78
CA SER A 92 -4.49 -25.41 -15.11
C SER A 92 -5.26 -25.28 -16.43
N ALA A 93 -5.21 -26.33 -17.25
CA ALA A 93 -6.12 -26.51 -18.38
C ALA A 93 -7.03 -27.71 -18.13
N THR A 94 -8.33 -27.57 -18.37
CA THR A 94 -9.30 -28.66 -18.21
C THR A 94 -10.17 -28.78 -19.44
N LEU A 95 -10.09 -29.92 -20.12
CA LEU A 95 -10.94 -30.24 -21.26
C LEU A 95 -12.31 -30.71 -20.76
N ILE A 96 -13.37 -30.09 -21.28
CA ILE A 96 -14.73 -30.58 -21.18
C ILE A 96 -15.15 -31.03 -22.58
N SER A 97 -15.44 -32.33 -22.70
CA SER A 97 -15.91 -32.91 -23.95
C SER A 97 -17.31 -32.40 -24.30
N LYS A 98 -17.66 -32.45 -25.59
CA LYS A 98 -19.00 -32.12 -26.08
C LYS A 98 -20.12 -32.87 -25.33
N GLU A 99 -19.94 -34.17 -25.07
CA GLU A 99 -20.94 -34.99 -24.37
C GLU A 99 -21.06 -34.64 -22.89
N GLU A 100 -19.94 -34.33 -22.24
CA GLU A 100 -19.95 -33.87 -20.84
C GLU A 100 -20.61 -32.49 -20.70
N MET A 101 -20.36 -31.58 -21.65
CA MET A 101 -21.01 -30.27 -21.67
C MET A 101 -22.53 -30.37 -21.86
N LYS A 102 -23.00 -31.27 -22.75
CA LYS A 102 -24.44 -31.56 -22.89
C LYS A 102 -25.05 -32.06 -21.58
N LYS A 103 -24.34 -32.94 -20.87
CA LYS A 103 -24.79 -33.47 -19.58
C LYS A 103 -24.93 -32.35 -18.54
N ARG A 104 -23.91 -31.48 -18.41
CA ARG A 104 -23.95 -30.34 -17.47
C ARG A 104 -25.11 -29.38 -17.75
N ILE A 105 -25.32 -29.03 -19.02
CA ILE A 105 -26.43 -28.16 -19.43
C ILE A 105 -27.79 -28.79 -19.07
N LYS A 106 -27.95 -30.09 -19.33
CA LYS A 106 -29.17 -30.82 -18.98
C LYS A 106 -29.42 -30.80 -17.47
N ASP A 107 -28.37 -31.04 -16.67
CA ASP A 107 -28.49 -31.13 -15.21
C ASP A 107 -28.73 -29.75 -14.55
N GLU A 108 -28.11 -28.68 -15.05
CA GLU A 108 -28.21 -27.33 -14.45
C GLU A 108 -29.44 -26.54 -14.90
N LEU A 109 -29.84 -26.67 -16.17
CA LEU A 109 -30.91 -25.87 -16.76
C LEU A 109 -32.19 -26.68 -16.99
N ASN A 110 -32.15 -28.00 -16.79
CA ASN A 110 -33.26 -28.93 -17.06
C ASN A 110 -33.80 -28.83 -18.50
N ILE A 111 -32.94 -28.45 -19.47
CA ILE A 111 -33.31 -28.34 -20.88
C ILE A 111 -32.61 -29.44 -21.69
N THR A 112 -33.38 -30.15 -22.51
CA THR A 112 -32.85 -31.15 -23.45
C THR A 112 -32.72 -30.49 -24.82
N TYR A 113 -31.51 -30.10 -25.21
CA TYR A 113 -31.25 -29.53 -26.54
C TYR A 113 -30.52 -30.53 -27.43
N SER A 114 -31.23 -31.10 -28.39
CA SER A 114 -30.73 -32.04 -29.41
C SER A 114 -29.88 -31.36 -30.48
N ASP A 115 -30.12 -30.06 -30.74
CA ASP A 115 -29.66 -29.37 -31.96
C ASP A 115 -28.68 -28.22 -31.72
N LEU A 116 -28.27 -27.95 -30.47
CA LEU A 116 -27.28 -26.91 -30.23
C LEU A 116 -25.90 -27.36 -30.75
N PRO A 117 -25.19 -26.54 -31.55
CA PRO A 117 -23.83 -26.83 -32.02
C PRO A 117 -22.82 -26.68 -30.86
N ILE A 118 -22.90 -27.60 -29.89
CA ILE A 118 -22.00 -27.66 -28.74
C ILE A 118 -20.66 -28.19 -29.21
N SER A 119 -19.61 -27.44 -28.89
CA SER A 119 -18.21 -27.81 -29.19
C SER A 119 -17.50 -28.17 -27.88
N SER A 120 -16.42 -28.95 -27.96
CA SER A 120 -15.57 -29.18 -26.80
C SER A 120 -14.92 -27.85 -26.35
N VAL A 121 -14.79 -27.65 -25.04
CA VAL A 121 -14.23 -26.43 -24.47
C VAL A 121 -13.08 -26.78 -23.55
N VAL A 122 -11.96 -26.07 -23.69
CA VAL A 122 -10.86 -26.12 -22.73
C VAL A 122 -10.97 -24.88 -21.83
N TYR A 123 -11.12 -25.13 -20.53
CA TYR A 123 -11.09 -24.10 -19.51
C TYR A 123 -9.65 -23.88 -19.07
N VAL A 124 -9.11 -22.70 -19.33
CA VAL A 124 -7.74 -22.34 -18.98
C VAL A 124 -7.77 -21.32 -17.84
N LYS A 125 -7.14 -21.65 -16.72
CA LYS A 125 -6.88 -20.72 -15.61
C LYS A 125 -5.42 -20.29 -15.66
N VAL A 126 -5.18 -18.99 -15.49
CA VAL A 126 -3.83 -18.42 -15.44
C VAL A 126 -3.35 -18.26 -14.01
N LYS A 127 -2.03 -18.26 -13.79
CA LYS A 127 -1.43 -18.10 -12.46
C LYS A 127 -1.64 -16.70 -11.90
N LYS A 128 -1.65 -15.68 -12.77
CA LYS A 128 -1.84 -14.27 -12.39
C LYS A 128 -2.89 -13.61 -13.27
N PRO A 129 -3.74 -12.73 -12.70
CA PRO A 129 -4.68 -11.89 -13.45
C PRO A 129 -4.11 -11.11 -14.64
N GLU A 130 -2.83 -10.78 -14.60
CA GLU A 130 -2.14 -10.00 -15.63
C GLU A 130 -1.98 -10.79 -16.93
N PHE A 131 -1.86 -12.13 -16.85
CA PHE A 131 -1.60 -13.00 -17.99
C PHE A 131 -2.85 -13.38 -18.79
N VAL A 132 -4.06 -13.11 -18.27
CA VAL A 132 -5.33 -13.47 -18.93
C VAL A 132 -5.35 -13.01 -20.39
N LYS A 133 -4.94 -11.76 -20.64
CA LYS A 133 -4.95 -11.17 -21.98
C LYS A 133 -3.91 -11.84 -22.89
N THR A 134 -2.65 -11.86 -22.47
CA THR A 134 -1.54 -12.43 -23.26
C THR A 134 -1.80 -13.91 -23.61
N VAL A 135 -2.16 -14.72 -22.62
CA VAL A 135 -2.44 -16.16 -22.81
C VAL A 135 -3.65 -16.36 -23.74
N SER A 136 -4.71 -15.55 -23.61
CA SER A 136 -5.86 -15.64 -24.51
C SER A 136 -5.52 -15.32 -25.97
N GLU A 137 -4.68 -14.30 -26.20
CA GLU A 137 -4.23 -13.87 -27.52
C GLU A 137 -3.28 -14.88 -28.17
N GLU A 138 -2.45 -15.56 -27.37
CA GLU A 138 -1.61 -16.66 -27.81
C GLU A 138 -2.43 -17.87 -28.21
N ILE A 139 -3.33 -18.34 -27.34
CA ILE A 139 -4.19 -19.50 -27.60
C ILE A 139 -5.08 -19.26 -28.84
N LYS A 140 -5.54 -18.03 -29.06
CA LYS A 140 -6.39 -17.69 -30.22
C LYS A 140 -5.70 -17.93 -31.58
N LYS A 141 -4.36 -17.99 -31.61
CA LYS A 141 -3.58 -18.23 -32.85
C LYS A 141 -3.50 -19.71 -33.22
N GLU A 142 -3.88 -20.62 -32.31
CA GLU A 142 -3.78 -22.06 -32.52
C GLU A 142 -4.81 -22.57 -33.53
N LYS A 143 -4.37 -23.42 -34.47
CA LYS A 143 -5.21 -23.87 -35.60
C LYS A 143 -6.44 -24.68 -35.16
N ILE A 144 -6.32 -25.35 -34.01
CA ILE A 144 -7.34 -26.19 -33.39
C ILE A 144 -8.47 -25.36 -32.74
N VAL A 145 -8.22 -24.08 -32.46
CA VAL A 145 -9.13 -23.18 -31.75
C VAL A 145 -10.13 -22.56 -32.73
N LYS A 146 -11.41 -22.61 -32.37
CA LYS A 146 -12.51 -21.94 -33.07
C LYS A 146 -12.69 -20.53 -32.57
N ASP A 147 -12.76 -20.38 -31.25
CA ASP A 147 -12.92 -19.08 -30.59
C ASP A 147 -12.37 -19.13 -29.17
N VAL A 148 -11.96 -17.98 -28.65
CA VAL A 148 -11.51 -17.81 -27.27
C VAL A 148 -12.41 -16.75 -26.63
N VAL A 149 -13.28 -17.21 -25.74
CA VAL A 149 -14.17 -16.33 -24.99
C VAL A 149 -13.66 -16.24 -23.57
N TYR A 150 -13.39 -15.03 -23.15
CA TYR A 150 -13.21 -14.70 -21.75
C TYR A 150 -13.98 -13.42 -21.50
N TRP A 151 -14.40 -13.19 -20.26
CA TRP A 151 -15.14 -12.00 -19.87
C TRP A 151 -14.22 -10.76 -19.84
N GLN A 152 -13.53 -10.47 -20.95
CA GLN A 152 -12.51 -9.44 -21.10
C GLN A 152 -13.05 -8.08 -20.69
N GLU A 153 -14.20 -7.70 -21.24
CA GLU A 153 -14.81 -6.40 -20.99
C GLU A 153 -15.11 -6.22 -19.50
N TYR A 154 -15.54 -7.27 -18.81
CA TYR A 154 -15.78 -7.24 -17.37
C TYR A 154 -14.47 -7.18 -16.59
N ALA A 155 -13.45 -7.94 -16.99
CA ALA A 155 -12.12 -7.90 -16.37
C ALA A 155 -11.47 -6.51 -16.49
N GLU A 156 -11.56 -5.89 -17.67
CA GLU A 156 -11.06 -4.56 -17.95
C GLU A 156 -11.86 -3.48 -17.21
N LYS A 157 -13.20 -3.59 -17.17
CA LYS A 157 -14.04 -2.71 -16.35
C LYS A 157 -13.66 -2.78 -14.87
N ILE A 158 -13.53 -3.98 -14.31
CA ILE A 158 -13.11 -4.19 -12.92
C ILE A 158 -11.73 -3.57 -12.67
N ARG A 159 -10.75 -3.82 -13.56
CA ARG A 159 -9.41 -3.22 -13.47
C ARG A 159 -9.46 -1.70 -13.50
N SER A 160 -10.22 -1.12 -14.42
CA SER A 160 -10.35 0.34 -14.57
C SER A 160 -10.93 1.00 -13.32
N VAL A 161 -11.90 0.37 -12.65
CA VAL A 161 -12.47 0.85 -11.39
C VAL A 161 -11.43 0.82 -10.28
N PHE A 162 -10.69 -0.28 -10.13
CA PHE A 162 -9.62 -0.38 -9.12
C PHE A 162 -8.49 0.63 -9.37
N ASP A 163 -8.11 0.86 -10.64
CA ASP A 163 -7.09 1.85 -11.00
C ASP A 163 -7.56 3.28 -10.72
N LEU A 164 -8.84 3.58 -10.93
CA LEU A 164 -9.42 4.87 -10.56
C LEU A 164 -9.36 5.08 -9.05
N ILE A 165 -9.77 4.09 -8.25
CA ILE A 165 -9.70 4.17 -6.79
C ILE A 165 -8.24 4.36 -6.34
N LYS A 166 -7.30 3.60 -6.92
CA LYS A 166 -5.86 3.75 -6.63
C LYS A 166 -5.36 5.18 -6.88
N LYS A 167 -5.76 5.80 -8.00
CA LYS A 167 -5.41 7.20 -8.30
C LYS A 167 -5.98 8.17 -7.27
N ILE A 168 -7.23 7.98 -6.86
CA ILE A 168 -7.87 8.81 -5.82
C ILE A 168 -7.11 8.66 -4.49
N LEU A 169 -6.84 7.43 -4.05
CA LEU A 169 -6.10 7.19 -2.81
C LEU A 169 -4.70 7.81 -2.85
N PHE A 170 -4.01 7.74 -4.00
CA PHE A 170 -2.70 8.38 -4.17
C PHE A 170 -2.77 9.90 -4.00
N VAL A 171 -3.75 10.57 -4.60
CA VAL A 171 -3.95 12.03 -4.43
C VAL A 171 -4.18 12.38 -2.96
N VAL A 172 -5.01 11.61 -2.25
CA VAL A 172 -5.27 11.84 -0.82
C VAL A 172 -3.99 11.67 0.01
N ILE A 173 -3.16 10.65 -0.29
CA ILE A 173 -1.86 10.44 0.39
C ILE A 173 -0.95 11.66 0.20
N VAL A 174 -0.87 12.20 -1.03
CA VAL A 174 -0.06 13.39 -1.32
C VAL A 174 -0.53 14.60 -0.52
N ILE A 175 -1.85 14.83 -0.46
CA ILE A 175 -2.43 15.93 0.32
C ILE A 175 -2.11 15.78 1.82
N LEU A 176 -2.25 14.58 2.38
CA LEU A 176 -1.91 14.31 3.77
C LEU A 176 -0.43 14.52 4.06
N ALA A 177 0.45 14.08 3.15
CA ALA A 177 1.89 14.30 3.28
C ALA A 177 2.23 15.79 3.31
N LEU A 178 1.62 16.60 2.43
CA LEU A 178 1.78 18.06 2.45
C LEU A 178 1.27 18.67 3.76
N GLY A 179 0.14 18.20 4.30
CA GLY A 179 -0.38 18.64 5.58
C GLY A 179 0.59 18.37 6.74
N VAL A 180 1.16 17.16 6.82
CA VAL A 180 2.17 16.80 7.83
C VAL A 180 3.40 17.70 7.71
N ILE A 181 3.87 17.95 6.48
CA ILE A 181 5.00 18.86 6.22
C ILE A 181 4.73 20.27 6.74
N LEU A 182 3.53 20.82 6.48
CA LEU A 182 3.15 22.15 6.95
C LEU A 182 3.10 22.21 8.48
N ILE A 183 2.57 21.18 9.14
CA ILE A 183 2.53 21.09 10.60
C ILE A 183 3.95 21.04 11.17
N ILE A 184 4.83 20.21 10.60
CA ILE A 184 6.23 20.11 11.04
C ILE A 184 6.92 21.47 10.89
N ASN A 185 6.80 22.12 9.74
CA ASN A 185 7.40 23.44 9.51
C ASN A 185 6.93 24.48 10.54
N ASN A 186 5.64 24.48 10.86
CA ASN A 186 5.09 25.39 11.85
C ASN A 186 5.60 25.08 13.26
N THR A 187 5.67 23.80 13.64
CA THR A 187 6.23 23.37 14.93
C THR A 187 7.71 23.74 15.06
N VAL A 188 8.52 23.52 14.01
CA VAL A 188 9.94 23.91 13.98
C VAL A 188 10.07 25.42 14.18
N LYS A 189 9.32 26.20 13.39
CA LYS A 189 9.37 27.66 13.44
C LYS A 189 8.99 28.18 14.83
N MET A 190 7.94 27.62 15.42
CA MET A 190 7.50 28.01 16.76
C MET A 190 8.52 27.61 17.85
N SER A 191 9.14 26.43 17.74
CA SER A 191 10.22 26.02 18.66
C SER A 191 11.42 26.99 18.55
N ILE A 192 11.87 27.31 17.34
CA ILE A 192 12.95 28.28 17.10
C ILE A 192 12.60 29.66 17.67
N LEU A 193 11.38 30.16 17.42
CA LEU A 193 10.95 31.48 17.89
C LEU A 193 10.93 31.56 19.42
N SER A 194 10.47 30.52 20.10
CA SER A 194 10.44 30.46 21.56
C SER A 194 11.84 30.49 22.20
N ARG A 195 12.88 30.15 21.42
CA ARG A 195 14.28 30.03 21.87
C ARG A 195 15.24 30.93 21.09
N LYS A 196 14.72 31.97 20.41
CA LYS A 196 15.50 32.83 19.50
C LYS A 196 16.75 33.41 20.17
N ASN A 197 16.63 33.85 21.42
CA ASN A 197 17.75 34.45 22.16
C ASN A 197 18.83 33.42 22.52
N GLU A 198 18.45 32.22 22.94
CA GLU A 198 19.39 31.12 23.22
C GLU A 198 20.16 30.74 21.96
N ILE A 199 19.45 30.56 20.84
CA ILE A 199 20.04 30.24 19.54
C ILE A 199 20.98 31.35 19.07
N LYS A 200 20.62 32.63 19.26
CA LYS A 200 21.48 33.77 18.91
C LYS A 200 22.78 33.76 19.72
N ILE A 201 22.72 33.53 21.02
CA ILE A 201 23.90 33.45 21.89
C ILE A 201 24.80 32.27 21.46
N MET A 202 24.22 31.08 21.23
CA MET A 202 24.96 29.91 20.76
C MET A 202 25.68 30.18 19.43
N ASN A 203 25.02 30.90 18.51
CA ASN A 203 25.63 31.28 17.23
C ASN A 203 26.79 32.28 17.41
N LEU A 204 26.64 33.28 18.29
CA LEU A 204 27.66 34.30 18.55
C LEU A 204 28.93 33.73 19.20
N VAL A 205 28.82 32.70 20.03
CA VAL A 205 29.97 32.02 20.64
C VAL A 205 30.62 30.97 19.73
N GLY A 206 30.17 30.86 18.48
CA GLY A 206 30.73 29.94 17.49
C GLY A 206 30.32 28.48 17.68
N ALA A 207 29.16 28.19 18.28
CA ALA A 207 28.68 26.83 18.39
C ALA A 207 28.48 26.20 17.00
N SER A 208 28.83 24.92 16.84
CA SER A 208 28.64 24.24 15.56
C SER A 208 27.16 24.20 15.15
N GLY A 209 26.88 24.33 13.85
CA GLY A 209 25.50 24.29 13.35
C GLY A 209 24.76 23.00 13.73
N TRP A 210 25.47 21.89 13.91
CA TRP A 210 24.87 20.64 14.39
C TRP A 210 24.45 20.72 15.86
N PHE A 211 25.22 21.41 16.71
CA PHE A 211 24.88 21.60 18.13
C PHE A 211 23.57 22.36 18.31
N ILE A 212 23.28 23.32 17.41
CA ILE A 212 22.00 24.06 17.39
C ILE A 212 20.87 23.19 16.83
N LYS A 213 21.13 22.40 15.78
CA LYS A 213 20.12 21.60 15.06
C LYS A 213 19.71 20.32 15.81
N ALA A 214 20.61 19.68 16.55
CA ALA A 214 20.38 18.35 17.12
C ALA A 214 19.22 18.29 18.13
N PRO A 215 19.04 19.25 19.08
CA PRO A 215 17.92 19.22 20.01
C PRO A 215 16.56 19.36 19.28
N LEU A 216 16.51 20.24 18.29
CA LEU A 216 15.32 20.45 17.44
C LEU A 216 14.96 19.22 16.60
N PHE A 217 15.97 18.52 16.09
CA PHE A 217 15.76 17.24 15.41
C PHE A 217 15.16 16.19 16.36
N ALA A 218 15.70 16.07 17.57
CA ALA A 218 15.19 15.12 18.56
C ALA A 218 13.75 15.44 18.99
N GLU A 219 13.42 16.72 19.20
CA GLU A 219 12.07 17.18 19.52
C GLU A 219 11.04 16.69 18.49
N ILE A 220 11.30 16.92 17.20
CA ILE A 220 10.38 16.53 16.12
C ILE A 220 10.35 15.02 15.94
N PHE A 221 11.51 14.37 16.02
CA PHE A 221 11.61 12.94 15.90
C PHE A 221 10.75 12.22 16.96
N ILE A 222 10.78 12.71 18.21
CA ILE A 222 9.92 12.22 19.29
C ILE A 222 8.45 12.41 18.95
N VAL A 223 8.05 13.59 18.46
CA VAL A 223 6.66 13.87 18.05
C VAL A 223 6.19 12.90 16.98
N LEU A 224 6.98 12.68 15.93
CA LEU A 224 6.62 11.79 14.83
C LEU A 224 6.55 10.33 15.25
N ILE A 225 7.48 9.87 16.09
CA ILE A 225 7.45 8.51 16.64
C ILE A 225 6.20 8.30 17.49
N LEU A 226 5.95 9.20 18.44
CA LEU A 226 4.77 9.09 19.30
C LEU A 226 3.49 9.08 18.47
N ALA A 227 3.41 9.96 17.47
CA ALA A 227 2.28 9.98 16.56
C ALA A 227 2.10 8.68 15.76
N ALA A 228 3.19 8.07 15.28
CA ALA A 228 3.15 6.80 14.57
C ALA A 228 2.67 5.65 15.47
N PHE A 229 3.12 5.61 16.73
CA PHE A 229 2.67 4.61 17.71
C PHE A 229 1.22 4.81 18.12
N ILE A 230 0.80 6.03 18.40
CA ILE A 230 -0.60 6.36 18.76
C ILE A 230 -1.52 5.96 17.61
N SER A 231 -1.21 6.40 16.40
CA SER A 231 -1.94 6.01 15.19
C SER A 231 -2.04 4.50 15.05
N HIS A 232 -0.91 3.79 15.19
CA HIS A 232 -0.86 2.34 15.06
C HIS A 232 -1.68 1.61 16.13
N TYR A 233 -1.70 2.13 17.35
CA TYR A 233 -2.52 1.59 18.43
C TYR A 233 -4.01 1.66 18.07
N PHE A 234 -4.47 2.82 17.61
CA PHE A 234 -5.88 3.00 17.20
C PHE A 234 -6.25 2.16 15.98
N ILE A 235 -5.39 2.08 14.95
CA ILE A 235 -5.71 1.25 13.77
C ILE A 235 -5.75 -0.23 14.15
N ARG A 236 -4.88 -0.69 15.05
CA ARG A 236 -4.84 -2.10 15.48
C ARG A 236 -6.13 -2.47 16.21
N ILE A 237 -6.62 -1.62 17.11
CA ILE A 237 -7.90 -1.83 17.81
C ILE A 237 -9.05 -1.84 16.82
N GLY A 238 -9.15 -0.80 15.96
CA GLY A 238 -10.23 -0.68 14.99
C GLY A 238 -10.27 -1.85 14.01
N TYR A 239 -9.11 -2.27 13.50
CA TYR A 239 -9.00 -3.39 12.58
C TYR A 239 -9.31 -4.74 13.24
N GLY A 240 -8.88 -4.95 14.50
CA GLY A 240 -9.23 -6.16 15.26
C GLY A 240 -10.74 -6.31 15.40
N TYR A 241 -11.42 -5.27 15.90
CA TYR A 241 -12.89 -5.28 16.02
C TYR A 241 -13.61 -5.47 14.68
N PHE A 242 -13.09 -4.86 13.61
CA PHE A 242 -13.64 -5.05 12.27
C PHE A 242 -13.50 -6.50 11.82
N MET A 243 -12.33 -7.11 12.01
CA MET A 243 -12.02 -8.45 11.55
C MET A 243 -12.90 -9.53 12.20
N ASP A 244 -13.11 -9.42 13.51
CA ASP A 244 -13.95 -10.35 14.27
C ASP A 244 -15.40 -10.35 13.77
N LYS A 245 -15.93 -9.17 13.38
CA LYS A 245 -17.28 -9.03 12.82
C LYS A 245 -17.37 -9.33 11.33
N PHE A 246 -16.30 -9.11 10.58
CA PHE A 246 -16.32 -9.21 9.12
C PHE A 246 -16.10 -10.65 8.64
N ASN A 247 -15.23 -11.41 9.31
CA ASN A 247 -14.97 -12.82 8.98
C ASN A 247 -16.20 -13.72 9.17
N SER A 248 -17.16 -13.32 10.01
CA SER A 248 -18.42 -14.04 10.18
C SER A 248 -19.42 -13.78 9.05
N PHE A 249 -19.22 -12.71 8.26
CA PHE A 249 -20.15 -12.29 7.21
C PHE A 249 -19.70 -12.70 5.80
N ILE A 250 -18.39 -12.82 5.54
CA ILE A 250 -17.86 -13.05 4.19
C ILE A 250 -16.74 -14.11 4.19
N PHE A 251 -16.75 -15.02 3.21
CA PHE A 251 -15.69 -16.00 2.92
C PHE A 251 -14.34 -15.40 2.45
N PHE A 252 -14.17 -14.08 2.49
CA PHE A 252 -12.96 -13.39 2.01
C PHE A 252 -12.01 -13.11 3.17
N SER A 253 -10.84 -13.76 3.16
CA SER A 253 -9.76 -13.39 4.08
C SER A 253 -9.18 -12.01 3.75
N LEU A 254 -9.28 -11.11 4.72
CA LEU A 254 -8.55 -9.84 4.74
C LEU A 254 -7.07 -10.09 5.10
N LEU A 255 -6.23 -9.08 4.91
CA LEU A 255 -4.80 -9.21 5.19
C LEU A 255 -4.51 -9.45 6.68
N PRO A 256 -3.48 -10.26 7.01
CA PRO A 256 -3.09 -10.51 8.39
C PRO A 256 -2.73 -9.24 9.16
N ILE A 257 -2.92 -9.26 10.48
CA ILE A 257 -2.58 -8.14 11.38
C ILE A 257 -1.10 -7.75 11.30
N ASP A 258 -0.22 -8.70 10.97
CA ASP A 258 1.22 -8.47 10.83
C ASP A 258 1.56 -7.45 9.74
N TYR A 259 0.68 -7.30 8.74
CA TYR A 259 0.82 -6.28 7.72
C TYR A 259 0.76 -4.86 8.30
N LEU A 260 0.01 -4.64 9.38
CA LEU A 260 -0.04 -3.35 10.07
C LEU A 260 1.29 -2.97 10.72
N ILE A 261 2.07 -3.97 11.14
CA ILE A 261 3.41 -3.77 11.73
C ILE A 261 4.38 -3.29 10.65
N PHE A 262 4.30 -3.87 9.44
CA PHE A 262 5.09 -3.43 8.29
C PHE A 262 4.81 -1.97 7.94
N VAL A 263 3.53 -1.57 7.85
CA VAL A 263 3.12 -0.19 7.56
C VAL A 263 3.62 0.77 8.65
N ARG A 264 3.49 0.42 9.93
CA ARG A 264 4.04 1.22 11.04
C ARG A 264 5.54 1.44 10.90
N ASN A 265 6.30 0.39 10.60
CA ASN A 265 7.75 0.49 10.46
C ASN A 265 8.14 1.39 9.28
N MET A 266 7.42 1.33 8.15
CA MET A 266 7.61 2.27 7.04
C MET A 266 7.36 3.72 7.44
N LEU A 267 6.33 3.99 8.24
CA LEU A 267 6.05 5.35 8.73
C LEU A 267 7.12 5.86 9.69
N ILE A 268 7.63 5.01 10.58
CA ILE A 268 8.74 5.36 11.46
C ILE A 268 10.00 5.68 10.62
N PHE A 269 10.28 4.86 9.62
CA PHE A 269 11.41 5.11 8.70
C PHE A 269 11.25 6.41 7.93
N ALA A 270 10.06 6.67 7.36
CA ALA A 270 9.75 7.93 6.70
C ALA A 270 9.87 9.12 7.67
N SER A 271 9.49 8.95 8.94
CA SER A 271 9.58 9.99 9.97
C SER A 271 11.02 10.39 10.26
N VAL A 272 11.98 9.46 10.25
CA VAL A 272 13.42 9.77 10.37
C VAL A 272 13.86 10.68 9.22
N ILE A 273 13.52 10.30 7.98
CA ILE A 273 13.90 11.03 6.77
C ILE A 273 13.28 12.44 6.78
N ILE A 274 11.99 12.53 7.06
CA ILE A 274 11.24 13.78 7.10
C ILE A 274 11.83 14.70 8.20
N SER A 275 12.06 14.17 9.41
CA SER A 275 12.66 14.96 10.49
C SER A 275 14.00 15.56 10.06
N PHE A 276 14.85 14.77 9.39
CA PHE A 276 16.17 15.24 9.00
C PHE A 276 16.08 16.33 7.93
N LEU A 277 15.32 16.09 6.85
CA LEU A 277 15.20 17.01 5.72
C LEU A 277 14.55 18.35 6.11
N PHE A 278 13.48 18.32 6.90
CA PHE A 278 12.74 19.53 7.24
C PHE A 278 13.43 20.37 8.32
N VAL A 279 14.03 19.74 9.33
CA VAL A 279 14.84 20.45 10.34
C VAL A 279 16.03 21.12 9.69
N TYR A 280 16.75 20.39 8.84
CA TYR A 280 17.93 20.91 8.18
C TYR A 280 17.59 22.13 7.32
N SER A 281 16.59 22.00 6.44
CA SER A 281 16.19 23.06 5.51
C SER A 281 15.55 24.28 6.19
N THR A 282 14.80 24.09 7.28
CA THR A 282 14.14 25.18 7.99
C THR A 282 15.12 26.01 8.80
N ILE A 283 16.03 25.35 9.53
CA ILE A 283 17.01 26.04 10.37
C ILE A 283 18.02 26.81 9.51
N GLU A 284 18.47 26.25 8.39
CA GLU A 284 19.40 26.93 7.48
C GLU A 284 18.83 28.24 6.94
N ARG A 285 17.55 28.24 6.53
CA ARG A 285 16.85 29.47 6.12
C ARG A 285 16.72 30.48 7.26
N TYR A 286 16.56 30.02 8.50
CA TYR A 286 16.35 30.89 9.65
C TYR A 286 17.65 31.49 10.18
N LEU A 287 18.73 30.71 10.25
CA LEU A 287 20.06 31.18 10.64
C LEU A 287 20.61 32.17 9.61
N LYS A 288 20.41 31.93 8.31
CA LYS A 288 20.83 32.87 7.26
C LYS A 288 20.18 34.24 7.41
N ARG A 289 18.90 34.30 7.78
CA ARG A 289 18.19 35.56 8.05
C ARG A 289 18.72 36.27 9.29
N LEU A 290 19.09 35.52 10.34
CA LEU A 290 19.68 36.10 11.55
C LEU A 290 21.05 36.74 11.33
N THR A 291 21.80 36.32 10.31
CA THR A 291 23.10 36.90 9.92
C THR A 291 22.99 38.00 8.86
N GLU A 292 21.85 38.14 8.18
CA GLU A 292 21.60 39.18 7.16
C GLU A 292 20.94 40.44 7.76
N ASP A 293 20.37 40.36 8.97
CA ASP A 293 19.78 41.48 9.72
C ASP A 293 20.80 42.28 10.57
N GLU A 294 22.11 42.12 10.32
CA GLU A 294 23.23 42.92 10.89
C GLU A 294 23.93 43.74 9.79
#